data_AF-A0A971AL92-F1
#
_entry.id   AF-A0A971AL92-F1
#
_cell.length_a   1.000
_cell.length_b   1.000
_cell.length_c   1.000
_cell.angle_alpha   90.00
_cell.angle_beta   90.00
_cell.angle_gamma   90.00
#
_symmetry.space_group_name_H-M   'P 1'
#
loop_
_entity.id
_entity.type
_entity.pdbx_description
1 polymer ?
#
loop_
_entity_poly.entity_id
_entity_poly.type
_entity_poly.pdbx_seq_one_letter_code
_entity_poly.pdbx_strand_id
1 'polypeptide(L)'
;MIYENVLFTDDHIILTATYPTPQEHKHFAKHLLFGIHGELICSIGGQMITGKGLYIASNVPHTARVTRGYMLVLLVEHTSEFSTRLDAVLQSESFCLLQDDLVKDTHASYRTNDLEGVQETIFQAFEVTHRDSGRYDR
;
A
#
# COMPACT_ATOMS: atom_id res chain seq x y z
N MET A 1 -6.88 -2.86 16.60
CA MET A 1 -5.95 -3.43 15.60
C MET A 1 -5.04 -4.40 16.32
N ILE A 2 -4.79 -5.58 15.76
CA ILE A 2 -3.83 -6.55 16.29
C ILE A 2 -2.69 -6.64 15.26
N TYR A 3 -1.46 -6.36 15.69
CA TYR A 3 -0.25 -6.44 14.88
C TYR A 3 0.40 -7.81 15.04
N GLU A 4 0.93 -8.36 13.96
CA GLU A 4 1.75 -9.58 14.03
C GLU A 4 3.23 -9.29 13.84
N ASN A 5 3.57 -8.61 12.75
CA ASN A 5 4.95 -8.22 12.45
C ASN A 5 5.00 -6.73 12.12
N VAL A 6 6.13 -6.12 12.43
CA VAL A 6 6.40 -4.70 12.21
C VAL A 6 7.86 -4.52 11.84
N LEU A 7 8.11 -3.71 10.82
CA LEU A 7 9.43 -3.21 10.42
C LEU A 7 9.37 -1.68 10.46
N PHE A 8 10.24 -1.09 11.27
CA PHE A 8 10.41 0.36 11.34
C PHE A 8 11.62 0.77 10.53
N THR A 9 11.46 1.77 9.69
CA THR A 9 12.55 2.44 9.00
C THR A 9 12.46 3.94 9.26
N ASP A 10 13.39 4.71 8.70
CA ASP A 10 13.45 6.15 8.93
C ASP A 10 12.28 6.91 8.27
N ASP A 11 11.75 6.40 7.16
CA ASP A 11 10.75 7.10 6.33
C ASP A 11 9.49 6.28 6.02
N HIS A 12 9.40 5.05 6.52
CA HIS A 12 8.19 4.24 6.43
C HIS A 12 8.08 3.18 7.53
N ILE A 13 6.89 2.59 7.63
CA ILE A 13 6.63 1.45 8.52
C ILE A 13 5.92 0.38 7.70
N ILE A 14 6.41 -0.85 7.78
CA ILE A 14 5.72 -2.01 7.22
C ILE A 14 5.14 -2.80 8.36
N LEU A 15 3.86 -3.16 8.27
CA LEU A 15 3.23 -3.97 9.29
C LEU A 15 2.19 -4.91 8.71
N THR A 16 2.00 -6.04 9.39
CA THR A 16 0.84 -6.90 9.16
C THR A 16 -0.13 -6.78 10.32
N ALA A 17 -1.40 -6.59 9.98
CA ALA A 17 -2.43 -6.41 10.98
C ALA A 17 -3.77 -7.02 10.60
N THR A 18 -4.54 -7.34 11.63
CA THR A 18 -5.98 -7.53 11.54
C THR A 18 -6.70 -6.34 12.18
N TYR A 19 -7.75 -5.85 11.53
CA TYR A 19 -8.59 -4.78 12.06
C TYR A 19 -10.05 -4.99 11.66
N PRO A 20 -10.81 -5.80 12.43
CA PRO A 20 -12.15 -6.23 12.04
C PRO A 20 -13.20 -5.11 12.08
N THR A 21 -13.03 -4.15 13.00
CA THR A 21 -13.97 -3.04 13.22
C THR A 21 -13.24 -1.69 13.05
N PRO A 22 -12.83 -1.32 11.82
CA PRO A 22 -12.09 -0.11 11.59
C PRO A 22 -12.97 1.12 11.83
N GLN A 23 -12.45 2.08 12.60
CA GLN A 23 -13.01 3.42 12.69
C GLN A 23 -12.47 4.28 11.54
N GLU A 24 -13.27 5.22 11.05
CA GLU A 24 -12.80 6.18 10.06
C GLU A 24 -11.70 7.06 10.65
N HIS A 25 -10.61 7.22 9.91
CA HIS A 25 -9.47 8.02 10.31
C HIS A 25 -8.73 8.57 9.09
N LYS A 26 -7.80 9.48 9.35
CA LYS A 26 -6.84 10.00 8.38
C LYS A 26 -5.57 10.39 9.10
N HIS A 27 -4.47 10.40 8.36
CA HIS A 27 -3.20 10.86 8.88
C HIS A 27 -2.26 11.25 7.74
N PHE A 28 -1.10 11.79 8.12
CA PHE A 28 -0.14 12.35 7.17
C PHE A 28 0.57 11.27 6.34
N ALA A 29 0.76 10.07 6.87
CA ALA A 29 1.34 8.98 6.10
C ALA A 29 0.41 8.53 4.96
N LYS A 30 1.01 8.22 3.81
CA LYS A 30 0.36 7.54 2.68
C LYS A 30 0.28 6.05 2.96
N HIS A 31 -0.63 5.35 2.29
CA HIS A 31 -0.79 3.91 2.44
C HIS A 31 -0.56 3.18 1.14
N LEU A 32 0.19 2.08 1.20
CA LEU A 32 -0.02 0.94 0.32
C LEU A 32 -0.58 -0.20 1.16
N LEU A 33 -1.76 -0.68 0.78
CA LEU A 33 -2.47 -1.74 1.46
C LEU A 33 -2.51 -2.97 0.56
N PHE A 34 -2.28 -4.14 1.13
CA PHE A 34 -2.40 -5.42 0.43
C PHE A 34 -3.17 -6.44 1.27
N GLY A 35 -4.12 -7.13 0.64
CA GLY A 35 -4.89 -8.20 1.26
C GLY A 35 -4.23 -9.56 1.03
N ILE A 36 -3.53 -10.09 2.04
CA ILE A 36 -2.68 -11.29 1.88
C ILE A 36 -3.49 -12.57 1.62
N HIS A 37 -4.61 -12.74 2.32
CA HIS A 37 -5.43 -13.97 2.25
C HIS A 37 -6.86 -13.73 1.75
N GLY A 38 -7.20 -12.48 1.46
CA GLY A 38 -8.53 -12.02 1.11
C GLY A 38 -8.47 -10.57 0.61
N GLU A 39 -9.60 -10.04 0.17
CA GLU A 39 -9.69 -8.67 -0.35
C GLU A 39 -9.73 -7.65 0.78
N LEU A 40 -9.19 -6.48 0.49
CA LEU A 40 -9.38 -5.25 1.24
C LEU A 40 -10.79 -4.75 1.01
N ILE A 41 -11.44 -4.30 2.08
CA ILE A 41 -12.68 -3.55 2.04
C ILE A 41 -12.41 -2.22 2.71
N CYS A 42 -12.47 -1.15 1.92
CA CYS A 42 -12.20 0.20 2.37
C CYS A 42 -13.41 1.09 2.16
N SER A 43 -13.61 2.06 3.04
CA SER A 43 -14.48 3.21 2.82
C SER A 43 -13.56 4.40 2.64
N ILE A 44 -13.65 5.12 1.53
CA ILE A 44 -12.80 6.27 1.22
C ILE A 44 -13.68 7.36 0.66
N GLY A 45 -13.75 8.52 1.35
CA GLY A 45 -14.64 9.60 0.95
C GLY A 45 -16.12 9.19 0.84
N GLY A 46 -16.58 8.26 1.68
CA GLY A 46 -17.94 7.71 1.68
C GLY A 46 -18.21 6.65 0.60
N GLN A 47 -17.23 6.31 -0.25
CA GLN A 47 -17.35 5.25 -1.24
C GLN A 47 -16.77 3.94 -0.73
N MET A 48 -17.46 2.83 -0.98
CA MET A 48 -16.95 1.49 -0.66
C MET A 48 -16.11 0.95 -1.80
N ILE A 49 -14.85 0.64 -1.52
CA ILE A 49 -13.87 0.11 -2.47
C ILE A 49 -13.44 -1.28 -2.02
N THR A 50 -13.39 -2.21 -2.96
CA THR A 50 -12.91 -3.58 -2.74
C THR A 50 -11.78 -3.90 -3.72
N GLY A 51 -10.70 -4.52 -3.23
CA GLY A 51 -9.56 -4.88 -4.07
C GLY A 51 -8.47 -5.64 -3.32
N LYS A 52 -7.45 -6.11 -4.03
CA LYS A 52 -6.33 -6.85 -3.43
C LYS A 52 -5.15 -5.96 -3.06
N GLY A 53 -5.01 -4.82 -3.72
CA GLY A 53 -4.02 -3.80 -3.42
C GLY A 53 -4.61 -2.40 -3.60
N LEU A 54 -4.31 -1.48 -2.70
CA LEU A 54 -4.86 -0.13 -2.70
C LEU A 54 -3.81 0.89 -2.25
N TYR A 55 -3.66 1.95 -3.03
CA TYR A 55 -2.98 3.17 -2.58
C TYR A 55 -4.01 4.13 -1.99
N ILE A 56 -3.67 4.76 -0.86
CA ILE A 56 -4.43 5.87 -0.28
C ILE A 56 -3.47 7.03 -0.04
N ALA A 57 -3.77 8.18 -0.63
CA ALA A 57 -2.98 9.39 -0.49
C ALA A 57 -3.01 9.94 0.95
N SER A 58 -2.09 10.87 1.22
CA SER A 58 -1.98 11.52 2.52
C SER A 58 -3.25 12.27 2.88
N ASN A 59 -3.63 12.25 4.16
CA ASN A 59 -4.73 13.04 4.74
C ASN A 59 -6.12 12.78 4.13
N VAL A 60 -6.32 11.62 3.50
CA VAL A 60 -7.62 11.16 2.99
C VAL A 60 -8.35 10.38 4.10
N PRO A 61 -9.60 10.75 4.47
CA PRO A 61 -10.43 9.96 5.39
C PRO A 61 -10.73 8.57 4.83
N HIS A 62 -10.43 7.53 5.61
CA HIS A 62 -10.66 6.16 5.22
C HIS A 62 -10.90 5.20 6.38
N THR A 63 -11.49 4.06 6.06
CA THR A 63 -11.45 2.82 6.86
C THR A 63 -10.78 1.74 6.02
N ALA A 64 -10.07 0.80 6.65
CA ALA A 64 -9.52 -0.36 5.96
C ALA A 64 -9.66 -1.63 6.82
N ARG A 65 -10.18 -2.69 6.22
CA ARG A 65 -10.18 -4.05 6.78
C ARG A 65 -9.95 -5.08 5.69
N VAL A 66 -9.60 -6.29 6.07
CA VAL A 66 -9.51 -7.43 5.16
C VAL A 66 -10.69 -8.39 5.41
N THR A 67 -11.17 -9.03 4.34
CA THR A 67 -12.22 -10.07 4.41
C THR A 67 -11.77 -11.31 5.18
N ARG A 68 -10.49 -11.69 5.06
CA ARG A 68 -9.88 -12.83 5.75
C ARG A 68 -8.36 -12.67 5.86
N GLY A 69 -7.79 -13.18 6.96
CA GLY A 69 -6.35 -13.18 7.21
C GLY A 69 -5.84 -11.79 7.56
N TYR A 70 -4.76 -11.35 6.92
CA TYR A 70 -4.03 -10.14 7.29
C TYR A 70 -4.05 -9.11 6.17
N MET A 71 -4.05 -7.86 6.60
CA MET A 71 -3.70 -6.72 5.77
C MET A 71 -2.22 -6.42 5.99
N LEU A 72 -1.44 -6.38 4.91
CA LEU A 72 -0.12 -5.79 4.89
C LEU A 72 -0.29 -4.30 4.61
N VAL A 73 0.34 -3.48 5.44
CA VAL A 73 0.25 -2.01 5.41
C VAL A 73 1.66 -1.47 5.30
N LEU A 74 1.90 -0.65 4.28
CA LEU A 74 3.05 0.23 4.20
C LEU A 74 2.59 1.66 4.48
N LEU A 75 3.05 2.23 5.58
CA LEU A 75 2.84 3.62 5.94
C LEU A 75 4.06 4.42 5.50
N VAL A 76 3.90 5.28 4.50
CA VAL A 76 5.02 6.07 3.94
C VAL A 76 4.92 7.51 4.43
N GLU A 77 6.00 8.01 5.02
CA GLU A 77 6.13 9.40 5.44
C GLU A 77 5.98 10.32 4.21
N HIS A 78 5.15 11.36 4.33
CA HIS A 78 4.70 12.14 3.17
C HIS A 78 5.83 12.95 2.50
N THR A 79 6.83 13.38 3.27
CA THR A 79 7.97 14.18 2.76
C THR A 79 9.12 13.34 2.24
N SER A 80 9.03 12.00 2.29
CA SER A 80 10.08 11.12 1.80
C SER A 80 10.22 11.13 0.28
N GLU A 81 11.40 10.73 -0.20
CA GLU A 81 11.64 10.54 -1.63
C GLU A 81 10.70 9.48 -2.20
N PHE A 82 10.49 8.39 -1.46
CA PHE A 82 9.59 7.32 -1.88
C PHE A 82 8.15 7.82 -2.01
N SER A 83 7.68 8.67 -1.07
CA SER A 83 6.38 9.33 -1.16
C SER A 83 6.24 10.16 -2.44
N THR A 84 7.25 10.94 -2.80
CA THR A 84 7.25 11.76 -4.03
C THR A 84 7.16 10.85 -5.27
N ARG A 85 7.85 9.72 -5.25
CA ARG A 85 7.83 8.73 -6.33
C ARG A 85 6.46 8.08 -6.50
N LEU A 86 5.79 7.74 -5.39
CA LEU A 86 4.42 7.21 -5.42
C LEU A 86 3.46 8.17 -6.13
N ASP A 87 3.56 9.48 -5.87
CA ASP A 87 2.71 10.48 -6.52
C ASP A 87 2.95 10.54 -8.04
N ALA A 88 4.23 10.51 -8.44
CA ALA A 88 4.60 10.56 -9.86
C ALA A 88 4.09 9.34 -10.65
N VAL A 89 4.13 8.15 -10.04
CA VAL A 89 3.73 6.88 -10.67
C VAL A 89 2.22 6.67 -10.64
N LEU A 90 1.59 6.88 -9.48
CA LEU A 90 0.18 6.54 -9.28
C LEU A 90 -0.78 7.64 -9.73
N GLN A 91 -0.32 8.89 -9.77
CA GLN A 91 -1.06 10.05 -10.30
C GLN A 91 -2.50 10.15 -9.77
N SER A 92 -2.69 9.84 -8.49
CA SER A 92 -4.00 9.87 -7.84
C SER A 92 -4.03 10.87 -6.69
N GLU A 93 -5.06 11.73 -6.69
CA GLU A 93 -5.29 12.73 -5.64
C GLU A 93 -5.91 12.15 -4.36
N SER A 94 -6.39 10.91 -4.37
CA SER A 94 -7.06 10.32 -3.20
C SER A 94 -6.75 8.84 -3.00
N PHE A 95 -7.06 7.99 -3.98
CA PHE A 95 -6.78 6.57 -3.90
C PHE A 95 -6.74 5.94 -5.31
N CYS A 96 -6.09 4.78 -5.45
CA CYS A 96 -6.20 3.97 -6.66
C CYS A 96 -5.97 2.49 -6.33
N LEU A 97 -6.57 1.59 -7.12
CA LEU A 97 -6.23 0.18 -7.07
C LEU A 97 -4.79 0.00 -7.58
N LEU A 98 -4.02 -0.85 -6.90
CA LEU A 98 -2.68 -1.20 -7.34
C LEU A 98 -2.76 -2.22 -8.48
N GLN A 99 -1.76 -2.18 -9.37
CA GLN A 99 -1.68 -3.12 -10.49
C GLN A 99 -1.55 -4.57 -10.00
N ASP A 100 -2.18 -5.50 -10.73
CA ASP A 100 -2.23 -6.91 -10.37
C ASP A 100 -0.84 -7.55 -10.21
N ASP A 101 0.15 -7.12 -11.01
CA ASP A 101 1.49 -7.69 -10.95
C ASP A 101 2.23 -7.25 -9.68
N LEU A 102 2.14 -5.97 -9.29
CA LEU A 102 2.65 -5.50 -7.99
C LEU A 102 2.02 -6.27 -6.82
N VAL A 103 0.72 -6.54 -6.88
CA VAL A 103 0.02 -7.33 -5.85
C VAL A 103 0.53 -8.77 -5.83
N LYS A 104 0.68 -9.42 -6.98
CA LYS A 104 1.19 -10.80 -7.07
C LYS A 104 2.61 -10.91 -6.53
N ASP A 105 3.49 -9.99 -6.91
CA ASP A 105 4.90 -10.00 -6.51
C ASP A 105 5.03 -9.77 -5.00
N THR A 106 4.27 -8.81 -4.47
CA THR A 106 4.20 -8.55 -3.02
C THR A 106 3.70 -9.78 -2.25
N HIS A 107 2.68 -10.47 -2.76
CA HIS A 107 2.18 -11.71 -2.16
C HIS A 107 3.18 -12.86 -2.23
N ALA A 108 3.94 -12.97 -3.32
CA ALA A 108 4.98 -13.98 -3.47
C ALA A 108 6.11 -13.74 -2.46
N SER A 109 6.57 -12.49 -2.35
CA SER A 109 7.63 -12.08 -1.41
C SER A 109 7.24 -12.34 0.05
N TYR A 110 6.00 -12.02 0.42
CA TYR A 110 5.47 -12.26 1.77
C TYR A 110 5.48 -13.74 2.21
N ARG A 111 5.44 -14.70 1.27
CA ARG A 111 5.42 -16.14 1.60
C ARG A 111 6.79 -16.69 1.95
N THR A 112 7.87 -16.05 1.51
CA THR A 112 9.20 -16.64 1.51
C THR A 112 10.20 -15.86 2.36
N ASN A 113 9.98 -14.57 2.57
CA ASN A 113 10.88 -13.67 3.28
C ASN A 113 10.10 -12.84 4.33
N ASP A 114 10.79 -12.30 5.31
CA ASP A 114 10.24 -11.35 6.28
C ASP A 114 9.84 -10.00 5.63
N LEU A 115 9.48 -9.01 6.45
CA LEU A 115 9.03 -7.72 5.94
C LEU A 115 10.10 -6.95 5.15
N GLU A 116 11.38 -7.28 5.27
CA GLU A 116 12.45 -6.63 4.49
C GLU A 116 12.37 -7.05 3.02
N GLY A 117 12.17 -8.34 2.73
CA GLY A 117 12.00 -8.81 1.35
C GLY A 117 10.74 -8.23 0.68
N VAL A 118 9.69 -8.01 1.48
CA VAL A 118 8.46 -7.33 1.02
C VAL A 118 8.75 -5.87 0.67
N GLN A 119 9.51 -5.16 1.51
CA GLN A 119 9.97 -3.80 1.25
C GLN A 119 10.70 -3.70 -0.09
N GLU A 120 11.71 -4.55 -0.29
CA GLU A 120 12.53 -4.55 -1.50
C GLU A 120 11.67 -4.77 -2.75
N THR A 121 10.72 -5.70 -2.69
CA THR A 121 9.81 -6.01 -3.81
C THR A 121 8.97 -4.80 -4.18
N ILE A 122 8.36 -4.13 -3.19
CA ILE A 122 7.54 -2.94 -3.42
C ILE A 122 8.43 -1.82 -4.00
N PHE A 123 9.59 -1.58 -3.41
CA PHE A 123 10.47 -0.48 -3.80
C PHE A 123 10.97 -0.66 -5.24
N GLN A 124 11.41 -1.87 -5.59
CA GLN A 124 11.82 -2.21 -6.96
C GLN A 124 10.70 -1.98 -7.96
N ALA A 125 9.46 -2.35 -7.64
CA ALA A 125 8.33 -2.15 -8.55
C ALA A 125 8.10 -0.67 -8.89
N PHE A 126 8.31 0.23 -7.93
CA PHE A 126 8.21 1.69 -8.11
C PHE A 126 9.51 2.33 -8.63
N GLU A 127 10.65 1.63 -8.59
CA GLU A 127 11.90 2.04 -9.25
C GLU A 127 11.94 1.71 -10.73
N VAL A 128 11.49 0.51 -11.11
CA VAL A 128 11.52 0.01 -12.49
C VAL A 128 10.59 0.82 -13.40
N THR A 129 9.51 1.41 -12.86
CA THR A 129 8.60 2.28 -13.61
C THR A 129 9.27 3.52 -14.21
N HIS A 130 10.50 3.86 -13.77
CA HIS A 130 11.31 4.93 -14.33
C HIS A 130 12.32 4.49 -15.40
N ARG A 131 12.51 3.20 -15.67
CA ARG A 131 13.39 2.74 -16.77
C ARG A 131 12.68 2.59 -18.11
N ASP A 132 11.36 2.36 -18.12
CA ASP A 132 10.58 2.16 -19.34
C ASP A 132 9.65 3.32 -19.75
N SER A 133 9.74 4.48 -19.09
CA SER A 133 9.11 5.73 -19.59
C SER A 133 9.92 6.39 -20.73
N GLY A 134 10.59 5.56 -21.53
CA GLY A 134 11.07 5.94 -22.85
C GLY A 134 9.89 6.02 -23.83
N ARG A 135 9.52 7.26 -24.17
CA ARG A 135 8.59 7.66 -25.25
C ARG A 135 7.13 7.24 -25.08
N TYR A 136 6.31 8.23 -24.70
CA TYR A 136 5.00 8.37 -25.34
C TYR A 136 5.14 9.39 -26.47
N ASP A 137 5.06 8.91 -27.72
CA ASP A 137 4.83 9.80 -28.87
C ASP A 137 3.38 10.31 -28.80
N ARG A 138 3.29 11.64 -28.69
CA ARG A 138 2.21 12.60 -29.01
C ARG A 138 0.75 12.21 -28.84
#